data_AF-A2DBW6-F1
#
_entry.id   AF-A2DBW6-F1
#
_cell.length_a   1.000
_cell.length_b   1.000
_cell.length_c   1.000
_cell.angle_alpha   90.00
_cell.angle_beta   90.00
_cell.angle_gamma   90.00
#
_symmetry.space_group_name_H-M   'P 1'
#
loop_
_entity.id
_entity.type
_entity.pdbx_description
1 polymer ?
#
loop_
_entity_poly.entity_id
_entity_poly.type
_entity_poly.pdbx_seq_one_letter_code
_entity_poly.pdbx_strand_id
1 'polypeptide(L)'
;MLHDLDITEELLKHGISPNIPITTDTQKLYPLELVLQNNLTDFVYLLLSFGANPHLIAQNYQEKLKDYCVTEKQAKSDHKSEIQEISQEIHPIDENSPLLFEEMMDSQGVSPAEIMSTIDRIREFYYEVSKILPKFSKIYSEIYNEYKPIIEKQAKIYDDSKGIQVNEDGIKHLAENTEKEWKENRLKLIEYYELLDEVNEYSFPVFANFVNFHELSEDYLYNCINDLTEMYNSAVPAVTMPELLDRISIPHKAQEVLQRTLKPKLDIVLQTVEKCQELKDNSDIFGDLIIWRFLSDKF
;
A
#
# COMPACT_ATOMS: atom_id res chain seq x y z
N MET A 1 45.34 8.53 6.74
CA MET A 1 44.13 7.68 6.70
C MET A 1 43.56 7.37 8.08
N LEU A 2 44.32 6.93 9.10
CA LEU A 2 43.79 6.84 10.49
C LEU A 2 43.23 8.19 11.00
N HIS A 3 43.95 9.28 10.74
CA HIS A 3 43.51 10.61 11.14
C HIS A 3 42.20 11.11 10.47
N ASP A 4 41.84 10.60 9.30
CA ASP A 4 40.65 11.07 8.57
C ASP A 4 39.38 10.39 9.08
N LEU A 5 39.50 9.15 9.56
CA LEU A 5 38.40 8.40 10.18
C LEU A 5 38.08 9.01 11.55
N ASP A 6 39.11 9.28 12.37
CA ASP A 6 38.95 9.93 13.68
C ASP A 6 38.30 11.32 13.55
N ILE A 7 38.71 12.12 12.54
CA ILE A 7 38.11 13.44 12.28
C ILE A 7 36.66 13.30 11.83
N THR A 8 36.36 12.34 10.95
CA THR A 8 35.00 12.13 10.45
C THR A 8 34.07 11.64 11.55
N GLU A 9 34.57 10.74 12.41
CA GLU A 9 33.88 10.30 13.61
C GLU A 9 33.58 11.48 14.55
N GLU A 10 34.57 12.34 14.83
CA GLU A 10 34.40 13.51 15.69
C GLU A 10 33.38 14.52 15.13
N LEU A 11 33.38 14.72 13.81
CA LEU A 11 32.41 15.58 13.13
C LEU A 11 30.99 15.02 13.25
N LEU A 12 30.80 13.71 13.05
CA LEU A 12 29.50 13.05 13.18
C LEU A 12 29.00 13.10 14.64
N LYS A 13 29.90 12.95 15.63
CA LYS A 13 29.58 13.11 17.07
C LYS A 13 29.07 14.50 17.42
N HIS A 14 29.56 15.54 16.74
CA HIS A 14 29.10 16.92 16.94
C HIS A 14 27.80 17.27 16.18
N GLY A 15 27.06 16.26 15.71
CA GLY A 15 25.71 16.41 15.17
C GLY A 15 25.66 16.70 13.67
N ILE A 16 26.77 16.49 12.95
CA ILE A 16 26.76 16.50 11.49
C ILE A 16 25.96 15.28 11.02
N SER A 17 24.85 15.51 10.33
CA SER A 17 24.02 14.43 9.80
C SER A 17 24.74 13.73 8.64
N PRO A 18 24.86 12.38 8.67
CA PRO A 18 25.48 11.62 7.57
C PRO A 18 24.60 11.55 6.32
N ASN A 19 23.38 12.09 6.38
CA ASN A 19 22.41 12.12 5.29
C ASN A 19 22.42 13.45 4.53
N ILE A 20 23.33 14.37 4.89
CA ILE A 20 23.47 15.64 4.17
C ILE A 20 24.30 15.39 2.90
N PRO A 21 23.75 15.65 1.71
CA PRO A 21 24.45 15.46 0.46
C PRO A 21 25.55 16.51 0.28
N ILE A 22 26.68 16.07 -0.26
CA ILE A 22 27.73 16.92 -0.80
C ILE A 22 27.26 17.36 -2.18
N THR A 23 26.87 18.63 -2.31
CA THR A 23 26.44 19.23 -3.57
C THR A 23 27.61 19.88 -4.27
N THR A 24 27.87 19.47 -5.51
CA THR A 24 28.70 20.20 -6.47
C THR A 24 27.82 20.74 -7.60
N ASP A 25 28.37 21.59 -8.45
CA ASP A 25 27.62 22.19 -9.58
C ASP A 25 27.05 21.15 -10.56
N THR A 26 27.53 19.90 -10.50
CA THR A 26 27.16 18.83 -11.44
C THR A 26 26.53 17.61 -10.80
N GLN A 27 26.70 17.38 -9.49
CA GLN A 27 26.22 16.18 -8.81
C GLN A 27 25.87 16.42 -7.34
N LYS A 28 24.87 15.68 -6.87
CA LYS A 28 24.47 15.57 -5.48
C LYS A 28 24.90 14.19 -4.99
N LEU A 29 25.89 14.12 -4.11
CA LEU A 29 26.47 12.86 -3.65
C LEU A 29 26.34 12.72 -2.14
N TYR A 30 25.75 11.63 -1.65
CA TYR A 30 25.64 11.42 -0.21
C TYR A 30 26.96 10.88 0.37
N PRO A 31 27.29 11.19 1.64
CA PRO A 31 28.49 10.70 2.30
C PRO A 31 28.65 9.17 2.19
N LEU A 32 27.55 8.43 2.35
CA LEU A 32 27.53 6.98 2.23
C LEU A 32 27.88 6.51 0.80
N GLU A 33 27.41 7.22 -0.22
CA GLU A 33 27.74 6.93 -1.62
C GLU A 33 29.21 7.19 -1.92
N LEU A 34 29.76 8.29 -1.40
CA LEU A 34 31.17 8.66 -1.59
C LEU A 34 32.12 7.60 -1.01
N VAL A 35 31.82 7.08 0.18
CA VAL A 35 32.70 6.08 0.81
C VAL A 35 32.59 4.73 0.11
N LEU A 36 31.41 4.38 -0.42
CA LEU A 36 31.20 3.19 -1.26
C LEU A 36 31.91 3.31 -2.61
N GLN A 37 31.89 4.49 -3.24
CA GLN A 37 32.64 4.78 -4.46
C GLN A 37 34.13 4.49 -4.30
N ASN A 38 34.67 4.85 -3.13
CA ASN A 38 36.10 4.77 -2.84
C ASN A 38 36.51 3.48 -2.10
N ASN A 39 35.59 2.53 -1.89
CA ASN A 39 35.82 1.29 -1.13
C ASN A 39 36.35 1.54 0.29
N LEU A 40 35.91 2.60 0.95
CA LEU A 40 36.35 2.97 2.29
C LEU A 40 35.50 2.23 3.34
N THR A 41 35.77 0.94 3.50
CA THR A 41 35.02 0.02 4.36
C THR A 41 34.78 0.55 5.78
N ASP A 42 35.82 1.07 6.41
CA ASP A 42 35.72 1.59 7.78
C ASP A 42 34.79 2.80 7.86
N PHE A 43 34.77 3.64 6.82
CA PHE A 43 33.85 4.76 6.72
C PHE A 43 32.43 4.36 6.36
N VAL A 44 32.24 3.25 5.63
CA VAL A 44 30.90 2.68 5.38
C VAL A 44 30.29 2.27 6.71
N TYR A 45 31.01 1.51 7.52
CA TYR A 45 30.55 1.12 8.85
C TYR A 45 30.33 2.33 9.76
N LEU A 46 31.24 3.31 9.75
CA LEU A 46 31.12 4.54 10.53
C LEU A 46 29.87 5.35 10.13
N LEU A 47 29.60 5.53 8.84
CA LEU A 47 28.43 6.31 8.41
C LEU A 47 27.12 5.58 8.73
N LEU A 48 27.05 4.26 8.52
CA LEU A 48 25.89 3.46 8.91
C LEU A 48 25.70 3.44 10.42
N SER A 49 26.79 3.41 11.21
CA SER A 49 26.72 3.48 12.68
C SER A 49 26.12 4.80 13.15
N PHE A 50 26.37 5.91 12.44
CA PHE A 50 25.78 7.22 12.71
C PHE A 50 24.43 7.49 12.02
N GLY A 51 23.80 6.48 11.41
CA GLY A 51 22.44 6.58 10.85
C GLY A 51 22.38 7.09 9.41
N ALA A 52 23.43 6.86 8.62
CA ALA A 52 23.35 7.05 7.17
C ALA A 52 22.26 6.17 6.57
N ASN A 53 21.39 6.76 5.76
CA ASN A 53 20.27 6.10 5.11
C ASN A 53 20.73 5.52 3.76
N PRO A 54 20.76 4.18 3.61
CA PRO A 54 21.12 3.50 2.36
C PRO A 54 20.25 3.90 1.16
N HIS A 55 18.99 4.27 1.38
CA HIS A 55 18.05 4.55 0.30
C HIS A 55 18.31 5.89 -0.39
N LEU A 56 19.18 6.74 0.18
CA LEU A 56 19.53 8.03 -0.40
C LEU A 56 20.58 7.92 -1.53
N ILE A 57 21.29 6.80 -1.63
CA ILE A 57 22.36 6.60 -2.62
C ILE A 57 21.84 5.91 -3.88
N ALA A 58 22.59 6.00 -5.00
CA ALA A 58 22.21 5.33 -6.24
C ALA A 58 22.16 3.78 -6.10
N GLN A 59 21.24 3.16 -6.86
CA GLN A 59 20.92 1.73 -6.78
C GLN A 59 22.16 0.81 -6.93
N ASN A 60 23.12 1.18 -7.78
CA ASN A 60 24.37 0.43 -7.95
C ASN A 60 25.27 0.43 -6.70
N TYR A 61 25.17 1.43 -5.82
CA TYR A 61 25.87 1.46 -4.53
C TYR A 61 25.06 0.78 -3.41
N GLN A 62 23.73 0.76 -3.51
CA GLN A 62 22.88 -0.04 -2.62
C GLN A 62 23.17 -1.54 -2.78
N GLU A 63 23.37 -2.02 -4.01
CA GLU A 63 23.80 -3.40 -4.25
C GLU A 63 25.16 -3.69 -3.63
N LYS A 64 26.08 -2.72 -3.67
CA LYS A 64 27.42 -2.84 -3.07
C LYS A 64 27.38 -2.86 -1.55
N LEU A 65 26.42 -2.21 -0.90
CA LEU A 65 26.24 -2.29 0.56
C LEU A 65 25.98 -3.71 1.04
N LYS A 66 25.36 -4.56 0.20
CA LYS A 66 25.11 -5.96 0.54
C LYS A 66 26.39 -6.72 0.86
N ASP A 67 27.53 -6.36 0.23
CA ASP A 67 28.84 -6.95 0.51
C ASP A 67 29.38 -6.59 1.91
N TYR A 68 28.92 -5.48 2.48
CA TYR A 68 29.29 -5.02 3.83
C TYR A 68 28.35 -5.54 4.92
N CYS A 69 27.17 -6.02 4.54
CA CYS A 69 26.24 -6.71 5.43
C CYS A 69 26.60 -8.20 5.65
N VAL A 70 27.63 -8.72 4.96
CA VAL A 70 27.99 -10.15 5.03
C VAL A 70 29.00 -10.46 6.13
N THR A 71 28.51 -10.65 7.36
CA THR A 71 28.89 -11.82 8.15
C THR A 71 27.70 -12.37 8.93
N GLU A 72 26.69 -12.85 8.22
CA GLU A 72 26.09 -14.16 8.50
C GLU A 72 25.44 -14.68 7.21
N LYS A 73 26.10 -15.66 6.60
CA LYS A 73 25.53 -16.40 5.48
C LYS A 73 24.24 -17.09 5.95
N GLN A 74 23.21 -16.98 5.09
CA GLN A 74 22.17 -18.00 4.95
C GLN A 74 21.11 -18.08 6.06
N ALA A 75 20.54 -16.94 6.47
CA ALA A 75 19.10 -16.90 6.62
C ALA A 75 18.55 -16.20 5.38
N LYS A 76 18.12 -16.96 4.37
CA LYS A 76 16.97 -16.48 3.61
C LYS A 76 15.90 -16.37 4.68
N SER A 77 15.63 -15.17 5.20
CA SER A 77 14.46 -14.96 6.05
C SER A 77 13.27 -15.53 5.29
N ASP A 78 12.59 -16.53 5.85
CA ASP A 78 11.43 -17.18 5.23
C ASP A 78 10.41 -16.10 4.81
N HIS A 79 10.33 -15.01 5.58
CA HIS A 79 9.54 -13.83 5.28
C HIS A 79 9.87 -13.21 3.93
N LYS A 80 11.14 -13.08 3.54
CA LYS A 80 11.49 -12.48 2.24
C LYS A 80 10.93 -13.27 1.07
N SER A 81 10.88 -14.60 1.19
CA SER A 81 10.30 -15.45 0.15
C SER A 81 8.78 -15.35 0.16
N GLU A 82 8.15 -15.32 1.35
CA GLU A 82 6.69 -15.15 1.48
C GLU A 82 6.24 -13.75 0.98
N ILE A 83 7.01 -12.68 1.23
CA ILE A 83 6.74 -11.34 0.67
C ILE A 83 6.79 -11.37 -0.87
N GLN A 84 7.79 -12.05 -1.45
CA GLN A 84 7.91 -12.18 -2.91
C GLN A 84 6.77 -13.00 -3.52
N GLU A 85 6.29 -14.04 -2.84
CA GLU A 85 5.12 -14.81 -3.27
C GLU A 85 3.86 -13.93 -3.24
N ILE A 86 3.65 -13.17 -2.15
CA ILE A 86 2.54 -12.20 -2.03
C ILE A 86 2.63 -11.14 -3.15
N SER A 87 3.82 -10.62 -3.44
CA SER A 87 4.06 -9.65 -4.53
C SER A 87 3.61 -10.16 -5.90
N GLN A 88 3.85 -11.43 -6.20
CA GLN A 88 3.42 -12.03 -7.47
C GLN A 88 1.89 -12.13 -7.59
N GLU A 89 1.20 -12.34 -6.47
CA GLU A 89 -0.27 -12.36 -6.43
C GLU A 89 -0.89 -10.97 -6.60
N ILE A 90 -0.13 -9.90 -6.33
CA ILE A 90 -0.59 -8.51 -6.45
C ILE A 90 -0.51 -8.01 -7.89
N HIS A 91 0.44 -8.50 -8.67
CA HIS A 91 0.68 -8.03 -10.04
C HIS A 91 -0.60 -7.93 -10.90
N PRO A 92 -1.53 -8.91 -10.90
CA PRO A 92 -2.77 -8.79 -11.65
C PRO A 92 -3.70 -7.70 -11.12
N ILE A 93 -3.69 -7.43 -9.81
CA ILE A 93 -4.50 -6.35 -9.19
C ILE A 93 -3.96 -4.99 -9.65
N ASP A 94 -2.64 -4.82 -9.61
CA ASP A 94 -1.97 -3.59 -10.03
C ASP A 94 -2.16 -3.31 -11.53
N GLU A 95 -2.10 -4.33 -12.38
CA GLU A 95 -2.32 -4.16 -13.82
C GLU A 95 -3.77 -3.86 -14.19
N ASN A 96 -4.74 -4.46 -13.50
CA ASN A 96 -6.16 -4.32 -13.86
C ASN A 96 -6.83 -3.13 -13.20
N SER A 97 -6.31 -2.64 -12.07
CA SER A 97 -6.92 -1.51 -11.34
C SER A 97 -7.08 -0.24 -12.18
N PRO A 98 -6.09 0.24 -12.97
CA PRO A 98 -6.22 1.48 -13.75
C PRO A 98 -7.28 1.37 -14.84
N LEU A 99 -7.38 0.20 -15.49
CA LEU A 99 -8.36 -0.05 -16.54
C LEU A 99 -9.79 0.00 -16.00
N LEU A 100 -9.99 -0.58 -14.81
CA LEU A 100 -11.29 -0.57 -14.16
C LEU A 100 -11.67 0.82 -13.65
N PHE A 101 -10.69 1.59 -13.14
CA PHE A 101 -10.88 3.00 -12.80
C PHE A 101 -11.32 3.84 -14.00
N GLU A 102 -10.63 3.72 -15.15
CA GLU A 102 -11.00 4.43 -16.37
C GLU A 102 -12.43 4.10 -16.82
N GLU A 103 -12.81 2.83 -16.76
CA GLU A 103 -14.15 2.39 -17.13
C GLU A 103 -15.23 2.99 -16.22
N MET A 104 -14.99 3.04 -14.92
CA MET A 104 -15.93 3.62 -13.96
C MET A 104 -16.10 5.13 -14.18
N MET A 105 -15.04 5.82 -14.63
CA MET A 105 -15.08 7.26 -14.90
C MET A 105 -15.77 7.61 -16.23
N ASP A 106 -15.76 6.72 -17.22
CA ASP A 106 -16.37 6.94 -18.55
C ASP A 106 -17.83 6.48 -18.63
N SER A 107 -18.52 6.36 -17.48
CA SER A 107 -19.79 5.63 -17.39
C SER A 107 -21.03 6.36 -17.92
N GLN A 108 -20.88 7.45 -18.69
CA GLN A 108 -22.03 8.21 -19.17
C GLN A 108 -22.75 7.51 -20.35
N GLY A 109 -24.06 7.30 -20.21
CA GLY A 109 -24.89 6.72 -21.28
C GLY A 109 -24.71 5.22 -21.49
N VAL A 110 -24.11 4.54 -20.51
CA VAL A 110 -23.82 3.10 -20.52
C VAL A 110 -25.09 2.27 -20.31
N SER A 111 -25.20 1.13 -20.99
CA SER A 111 -26.38 0.27 -20.90
C SER A 111 -26.44 -0.48 -19.56
N PRO A 112 -27.65 -0.92 -19.11
CA PRO A 112 -27.76 -1.71 -17.88
C PRO A 112 -26.90 -2.99 -17.86
N ALA A 113 -26.67 -3.60 -19.03
CA ALA A 113 -25.85 -4.81 -19.14
C ALA A 113 -24.36 -4.50 -18.93
N GLU A 114 -23.88 -3.36 -19.46
CA GLU A 114 -22.52 -2.90 -19.24
C GLU A 114 -22.30 -2.49 -17.79
N ILE A 115 -23.27 -1.77 -17.17
CA ILE A 115 -23.23 -1.45 -15.72
C ILE A 115 -23.09 -2.73 -14.88
N MET A 116 -23.87 -3.75 -15.19
CA MET A 116 -23.78 -5.04 -14.49
C MET A 116 -22.42 -5.72 -14.67
N SER A 117 -21.83 -5.64 -15.86
CA SER A 117 -20.49 -6.16 -16.14
C SER A 117 -19.40 -5.41 -15.36
N THR A 118 -19.49 -4.08 -15.27
CA THR A 118 -18.58 -3.27 -14.45
C THR A 118 -18.72 -3.63 -12.97
N ILE A 119 -19.95 -3.80 -12.47
CA ILE A 119 -20.22 -4.23 -11.09
C ILE A 119 -19.61 -5.60 -10.79
N ASP A 120 -19.75 -6.57 -11.69
CA ASP A 120 -19.18 -7.90 -11.47
C ASP A 120 -17.64 -7.85 -11.41
N ARG A 121 -17.00 -6.98 -12.21
CA ARG A 121 -15.55 -6.74 -12.13
C ARG A 121 -15.11 -5.98 -10.87
N ILE A 122 -15.89 -5.01 -10.42
CA ILE A 122 -15.70 -4.35 -9.11
C ILE A 122 -15.68 -5.41 -8.00
N ARG A 123 -16.64 -6.34 -8.02
CA ARG A 123 -16.71 -7.42 -7.02
C ARG A 123 -15.52 -8.38 -7.11
N GLU A 124 -15.09 -8.73 -8.31
CA GLU A 124 -13.91 -9.57 -8.53
C GLU A 124 -12.64 -8.90 -7.98
N PHE A 125 -12.44 -7.61 -8.27
CA PHE A 125 -11.34 -6.82 -7.70
C PHE A 125 -11.34 -6.87 -6.17
N TYR A 126 -12.47 -6.58 -5.52
CA TYR A 126 -12.59 -6.66 -4.06
C TYR A 126 -12.30 -8.05 -3.51
N TYR A 127 -12.78 -9.09 -4.20
CA TYR A 127 -12.54 -10.46 -3.80
C TYR A 127 -11.05 -10.79 -3.85
N GLU A 128 -10.32 -10.39 -4.90
CA GLU A 128 -8.88 -10.62 -4.98
C GLU A 128 -8.11 -9.85 -3.89
N VAL A 129 -8.41 -8.56 -3.69
CA VAL A 129 -7.80 -7.77 -2.61
C VAL A 129 -8.05 -8.39 -1.23
N SER A 130 -9.27 -8.90 -1.00
CA SER A 130 -9.66 -9.52 0.28
C SER A 130 -8.86 -10.79 0.62
N LYS A 131 -8.30 -11.48 -0.39
CA LYS A 131 -7.43 -12.66 -0.17
C LYS A 131 -6.00 -12.26 0.20
N ILE A 132 -5.54 -11.11 -0.29
CA ILE A 132 -4.16 -10.66 -0.14
C ILE A 132 -3.96 -9.91 1.17
N LEU A 133 -4.90 -9.04 1.57
CA LEU A 133 -4.78 -8.24 2.79
C LEU A 133 -4.51 -9.08 4.07
N PRO A 134 -5.16 -10.23 4.29
CA PRO A 134 -4.85 -11.09 5.44
C PRO A 134 -3.42 -11.65 5.41
N LYS A 135 -2.85 -11.88 4.22
CA LYS A 135 -1.47 -12.37 4.08
C LYS A 135 -0.48 -11.29 4.51
N PHE A 136 -0.70 -10.04 4.11
CA PHE A 136 0.10 -8.91 4.59
C PHE A 136 -0.02 -8.71 6.11
N SER A 137 -1.23 -8.79 6.65
CA SER A 137 -1.42 -8.68 8.09
C SER A 137 -0.71 -9.80 8.86
N LYS A 138 -0.76 -11.03 8.33
CA LYS A 138 -0.06 -12.19 8.90
C LYS A 138 1.44 -11.97 8.90
N ILE A 139 2.05 -11.69 7.75
CA ILE A 139 3.51 -11.56 7.64
C ILE A 139 4.04 -10.37 8.45
N TYR A 140 3.32 -9.24 8.46
CA TYR A 140 3.65 -8.10 9.30
C TYR A 140 3.67 -8.49 10.77
N SER A 141 2.66 -9.24 11.23
CA SER A 141 2.57 -9.71 12.60
C SER A 141 3.67 -10.71 12.96
N GLU A 142 4.03 -11.59 12.04
CA GLU A 142 5.10 -12.58 12.23
C GLU A 142 6.46 -11.89 12.36
N ILE A 143 6.79 -10.98 11.42
CA ILE A 143 7.99 -10.13 11.49
C ILE A 143 8.01 -9.35 12.81
N TYR A 144 6.93 -8.64 13.14
CA TYR A 144 6.88 -7.86 14.37
C TYR A 144 7.10 -8.71 15.62
N ASN A 145 6.44 -9.87 15.72
CA ASN A 145 6.57 -10.75 16.88
C ASN A 145 7.97 -11.37 17.01
N GLU A 146 8.63 -11.67 15.88
CA GLU A 146 9.99 -12.19 15.84
C GLU A 146 11.01 -11.15 16.35
N TYR A 147 10.89 -9.91 15.91
CA TYR A 147 11.84 -8.85 16.26
C TYR A 147 11.46 -8.09 17.53
N LYS A 148 10.23 -8.19 18.03
CA LYS A 148 9.77 -7.53 19.26
C LYS A 148 10.70 -7.74 20.46
N PRO A 149 11.16 -8.96 20.80
CA PRO A 149 12.09 -9.15 21.92
C PRO A 149 13.42 -8.40 21.72
N ILE A 150 13.88 -8.25 20.47
CA ILE A 150 15.11 -7.53 20.13
C ILE A 150 14.87 -6.03 20.30
N ILE A 151 13.74 -5.52 19.81
CA ILE A 151 13.31 -4.12 19.97
C ILE A 151 13.22 -3.78 21.46
N GLU A 152 12.55 -4.62 22.27
CA GLU A 152 12.41 -4.42 23.72
C GLU A 152 13.76 -4.43 24.45
N LYS A 153 14.66 -5.36 24.09
CA LYS A 153 16.02 -5.39 24.62
C LYS A 153 16.81 -4.13 24.26
N GLN A 154 16.72 -3.70 23.01
CA GLN A 154 17.42 -2.52 22.54
C GLN A 154 16.90 -1.25 23.22
N ALA A 155 15.58 -1.13 23.37
CA ALA A 155 14.93 -0.06 24.11
C ALA A 155 15.37 -0.04 25.57
N LYS A 156 15.46 -1.21 26.22
CA LYS A 156 15.96 -1.31 27.59
C LYS A 156 17.42 -0.86 27.73
N ILE A 157 18.31 -1.25 26.82
CA ILE A 157 19.71 -0.79 26.83
C ILE A 157 19.76 0.74 26.68
N TYR A 158 18.90 1.29 25.82
CA TYR A 158 18.75 2.74 25.65
C TYR A 158 18.26 3.42 26.94
N ASP A 159 17.22 2.91 27.59
CA ASP A 159 16.69 3.45 28.85
C ASP A 159 17.72 3.36 30.00
N ASP A 160 18.42 2.24 30.12
CA ASP A 160 19.46 2.01 31.13
C ASP A 160 20.65 2.96 30.94
N SER A 161 20.90 3.42 29.70
CA SER A 161 21.88 4.47 29.38
C SER A 161 21.39 5.90 29.70
N LYS A 162 20.20 6.06 30.32
CA LYS A 162 19.57 7.33 30.72
C LYS A 162 19.32 8.29 29.56
N GLY A 163 19.04 7.76 28.37
CA GLY A 163 18.79 8.59 27.19
C GLY A 163 20.01 9.38 26.71
N ILE A 164 21.23 9.02 27.18
CA ILE A 164 22.44 9.38 26.45
C ILE A 164 22.27 8.76 25.07
N GLN A 165 22.39 9.56 24.00
CA GLN A 165 22.42 8.99 22.66
C GLN A 165 23.48 7.91 22.66
N VAL A 166 23.05 6.65 22.50
CA VAL A 166 23.91 5.48 22.46
C VAL A 166 24.63 5.48 21.11
N ASN A 167 25.48 6.49 20.93
CA ASN A 167 26.56 6.55 19.96
C ASN A 167 27.77 5.81 20.56
N GLU A 168 28.82 5.58 19.78
CA GLU A 168 29.97 4.76 20.24
C GLU A 168 30.63 5.27 21.54
N ASP A 169 30.53 6.56 21.86
CA ASP A 169 31.06 7.10 23.11
C ASP A 169 30.18 6.82 24.33
N GLY A 170 28.85 6.80 24.15
CA GLY A 170 27.92 6.31 25.19
C GLY A 170 28.08 4.81 25.45
N ILE A 171 28.46 4.05 24.42
CA ILE A 171 28.66 2.59 24.47
C ILE A 171 29.97 2.21 25.16
N LYS A 172 31.05 2.99 25.01
CA LYS A 172 32.34 2.74 25.70
C LYS A 172 32.23 2.70 27.23
N HIS A 173 31.17 3.26 27.79
CA HIS A 173 30.88 3.23 29.22
C HIS A 173 30.01 2.03 29.66
N LEU A 174 29.49 1.26 28.70
CA LEU A 174 28.78 0.01 28.95
C LEU A 174 29.78 -1.12 29.22
N ALA A 175 29.33 -2.17 29.90
CA ALA A 175 30.13 -3.38 30.03
C ALA A 175 30.38 -4.00 28.65
N GLU A 176 31.55 -4.60 28.42
CA GLU A 176 31.96 -5.19 27.12
C GLU A 176 30.92 -6.19 26.57
N ASN A 177 30.27 -6.94 27.45
CA ASN A 177 29.18 -7.85 27.07
C ASN A 177 27.92 -7.12 26.56
N THR A 178 27.61 -5.94 27.12
CA THR A 178 26.48 -5.11 26.74
C THR A 178 26.73 -4.39 25.41
N GLU A 179 27.96 -3.95 25.17
CA GLU A 179 28.37 -3.38 23.87
C GLU A 179 28.20 -4.40 22.74
N LYS A 180 28.68 -5.64 22.96
CA LYS A 180 28.55 -6.71 21.98
C LYS A 180 27.08 -7.05 21.70
N GLU A 181 26.26 -7.23 22.75
CA GLU A 181 24.82 -7.49 22.59
C GLU A 181 24.11 -6.34 21.87
N TRP A 182 24.47 -5.09 22.16
CA TRP A 182 23.91 -3.92 21.46
C TRP A 182 24.24 -3.93 19.97
N LYS A 183 25.49 -4.22 19.58
CA LYS A 183 25.92 -4.28 18.18
C LYS A 183 25.19 -5.39 17.42
N GLU A 184 25.08 -6.57 18.03
CA GLU A 184 24.37 -7.72 17.45
C GLU A 184 22.87 -7.43 17.27
N ASN A 185 22.22 -6.83 18.28
CA ASN A 185 20.81 -6.44 18.19
C ASN A 185 20.57 -5.39 17.11
N ARG A 186 21.49 -4.42 16.94
CA ARG A 186 21.34 -3.36 15.94
C ARG A 186 21.37 -3.91 14.51
N LEU A 187 22.22 -4.90 14.23
CA LEU A 187 22.25 -5.56 12.92
C LEU A 187 20.92 -6.25 12.61
N LYS A 188 20.34 -6.95 13.59
CA LYS A 188 19.00 -7.56 13.44
C LYS A 188 17.89 -6.54 13.26
N LEU A 189 17.99 -5.38 13.91
CA LEU A 189 17.03 -4.29 13.70
C LEU A 189 17.11 -3.71 12.29
N ILE A 190 18.29 -3.67 11.67
CA ILE A 190 18.43 -3.28 10.26
C ILE A 190 17.67 -4.27 9.36
N GLU A 191 17.85 -5.58 9.57
CA GLU A 191 17.11 -6.61 8.84
C GLU A 191 15.58 -6.47 9.03
N TYR A 192 15.13 -6.21 10.26
CA TYR A 192 13.72 -5.90 10.53
C TYR A 192 13.20 -4.72 9.70
N TYR A 193 13.97 -3.62 9.64
CA TYR A 193 13.60 -2.46 8.84
C TYR A 193 13.55 -2.77 7.35
N GLU A 194 14.50 -3.55 6.82
CA GLU A 194 14.51 -3.97 5.42
C GLU A 194 13.27 -4.82 5.08
N LEU A 195 12.90 -5.77 5.96
CA LEU A 195 11.69 -6.58 5.78
C LEU A 195 10.41 -5.75 5.84
N LEU A 196 10.33 -4.80 6.77
CA LEU A 196 9.18 -3.90 6.84
C LEU A 196 9.07 -3.00 5.62
N ASP A 197 10.20 -2.49 5.12
CA ASP A 197 10.22 -1.67 3.91
C ASP A 197 9.70 -2.46 2.70
N GLU A 198 10.14 -3.71 2.55
CA GLU A 198 9.67 -4.62 1.48
C GLU A 198 8.18 -4.96 1.62
N VAL A 199 7.67 -5.21 2.84
CA VAL A 199 6.22 -5.38 3.09
C VAL A 199 5.45 -4.10 2.73
N ASN A 200 5.96 -2.94 3.10
CA ASN A 200 5.30 -1.66 2.84
C ASN A 200 5.30 -1.31 1.34
N GLU A 201 6.38 -1.62 0.62
CA GLU A 201 6.49 -1.42 -0.82
C GLU A 201 5.34 -2.09 -1.58
N TYR A 202 4.97 -3.31 -1.19
CA TYR A 202 3.90 -4.06 -1.85
C TYR A 202 2.50 -3.85 -1.25
N SER A 203 2.39 -3.62 0.07
CA SER A 203 1.08 -3.45 0.72
C SER A 203 0.48 -2.06 0.51
N PHE A 204 1.31 -1.03 0.41
CA PHE A 204 0.83 0.35 0.27
C PHE A 204 0.06 0.59 -1.04
N PRO A 205 0.54 0.16 -2.23
CA PRO A 205 -0.22 0.28 -3.46
C PRO A 205 -1.56 -0.47 -3.41
N VAL A 206 -1.59 -1.68 -2.86
CA VAL A 206 -2.82 -2.47 -2.70
C VAL A 206 -3.83 -1.74 -1.82
N PHE A 207 -3.37 -1.16 -0.71
CA PHE A 207 -4.22 -0.38 0.19
C PHE A 207 -4.73 0.90 -0.48
N ALA A 208 -3.84 1.64 -1.16
CA ALA A 208 -4.21 2.84 -1.89
C ALA A 208 -5.23 2.54 -2.99
N ASN A 209 -5.03 1.46 -3.75
CA ASN A 209 -5.97 0.99 -4.75
C ASN A 209 -7.30 0.62 -4.11
N PHE A 210 -7.32 -0.12 -3.00
CA PHE A 210 -8.55 -0.46 -2.27
C PHE A 210 -9.34 0.77 -1.82
N VAL A 211 -8.68 1.77 -1.23
CA VAL A 211 -9.32 3.01 -0.76
C VAL A 211 -9.89 3.82 -1.94
N ASN A 212 -9.06 4.06 -2.96
CA ASN A 212 -9.50 4.80 -4.16
C ASN A 212 -10.67 4.07 -4.86
N PHE A 213 -10.60 2.74 -4.91
CA PHE A 213 -11.64 1.92 -5.51
C PHE A 213 -12.94 1.94 -4.72
N HIS A 214 -12.86 2.01 -3.39
CA HIS A 214 -14.02 2.21 -2.55
C HIS A 214 -14.73 3.52 -2.85
N GLU A 215 -14.03 4.65 -2.77
CA GLU A 215 -14.62 5.96 -3.06
C GLU A 215 -15.23 6.01 -4.47
N LEU A 216 -14.48 5.55 -5.48
CA LEU A 216 -14.95 5.55 -6.86
C LEU A 216 -16.12 4.60 -7.10
N SER A 217 -16.16 3.45 -6.42
CA SER A 217 -17.26 2.49 -6.54
C SER A 217 -18.55 3.01 -5.93
N GLU A 218 -18.47 3.75 -4.81
CA GLU A 218 -19.64 4.38 -4.22
C GLU A 218 -20.22 5.48 -5.12
N ASP A 219 -19.35 6.34 -5.67
CA ASP A 219 -19.75 7.38 -6.61
C ASP A 219 -20.33 6.78 -7.89
N TYR A 220 -19.69 5.74 -8.44
CA TYR A 220 -20.16 5.03 -9.62
C TYR A 220 -21.55 4.40 -9.38
N LEU A 221 -21.74 3.68 -8.27
CA LEU A 221 -23.02 3.06 -7.93
C LEU A 221 -24.10 4.10 -7.70
N TYR A 222 -23.79 5.20 -7.02
CA TYR A 222 -24.72 6.31 -6.80
C TYR A 222 -25.19 6.93 -8.13
N ASN A 223 -24.26 7.19 -9.05
CA ASN A 223 -24.58 7.73 -10.37
C ASN A 223 -25.42 6.73 -11.19
N CYS A 224 -25.04 5.45 -11.21
CA CYS A 224 -25.80 4.40 -11.88
C CYS A 224 -27.24 4.31 -11.34
N ILE A 225 -27.43 4.33 -10.02
CA ILE A 225 -28.76 4.28 -9.41
C ILE A 225 -29.60 5.49 -9.85
N ASN A 226 -29.02 6.69 -9.86
CA ASN A 226 -29.73 7.90 -10.26
C ASN A 226 -30.12 7.86 -11.74
N ASP A 227 -29.18 7.53 -12.63
CA ASP A 227 -29.42 7.48 -14.08
C ASP A 227 -30.46 6.42 -14.45
N LEU A 228 -30.35 5.22 -13.86
CA LEU A 228 -31.32 4.15 -14.08
C LEU A 228 -32.70 4.50 -13.53
N THR A 229 -32.76 5.16 -12.37
CA THR A 229 -34.01 5.62 -11.76
C THR A 229 -34.66 6.71 -12.60
N GLU A 230 -33.89 7.67 -13.12
CA GLU A 230 -34.39 8.70 -14.04
C GLU A 230 -34.92 8.09 -15.34
N MET A 231 -34.17 7.17 -15.93
CA MET A 231 -34.60 6.43 -17.12
C MET A 231 -35.90 5.65 -16.85
N TYR A 232 -35.98 4.94 -15.72
CA TYR A 232 -37.17 4.21 -15.32
C TYR A 232 -38.37 5.15 -15.17
N ASN A 233 -38.23 6.22 -14.38
CA ASN A 233 -39.29 7.19 -14.13
C ASN A 233 -39.75 7.93 -15.39
N SER A 234 -38.85 8.15 -16.35
CA SER A 234 -39.18 8.76 -17.64
C SER A 234 -39.93 7.81 -18.58
N ALA A 235 -39.61 6.52 -18.53
CA ALA A 235 -40.18 5.51 -19.43
C ALA A 235 -41.46 4.84 -18.88
N VAL A 236 -41.63 4.76 -17.56
CA VAL A 236 -42.82 4.18 -16.92
C VAL A 236 -44.13 4.82 -17.36
N PRO A 237 -44.29 6.15 -17.43
CA PRO A 237 -45.53 6.78 -17.90
C PRO A 237 -45.93 6.33 -19.31
N ALA A 238 -44.96 6.12 -20.21
CA ALA A 238 -45.21 5.64 -21.56
C ALA A 238 -45.73 4.19 -21.63
N VAL A 239 -45.53 3.41 -20.56
CA VAL A 239 -45.95 2.00 -20.47
C VAL A 239 -47.20 1.84 -19.60
N THR A 240 -47.37 2.68 -18.57
CA THR A 240 -48.37 2.51 -17.50
C THR A 240 -49.57 3.45 -17.56
N MET A 241 -49.57 4.44 -18.47
CA MET A 241 -50.70 5.35 -18.67
C MET A 241 -51.36 5.18 -20.05
N PRO A 242 -52.27 4.19 -20.22
CA PRO A 242 -53.01 3.98 -21.47
C PRO A 242 -53.75 5.24 -21.93
N GLU A 243 -54.24 6.05 -20.99
CA GLU A 243 -54.97 7.29 -21.29
C GLU A 243 -54.09 8.35 -21.97
N LEU A 244 -52.78 8.38 -21.70
CA LEU A 244 -51.85 9.26 -22.41
C LEU A 244 -51.62 8.77 -23.84
N LEU A 245 -51.51 7.45 -24.03
CA LEU A 245 -51.35 6.83 -25.36
C LEU A 245 -52.60 7.02 -26.22
N ASP A 246 -53.78 6.96 -25.62
CA ASP A 246 -55.06 7.26 -26.25
C ASP A 246 -55.17 8.75 -26.63
N ARG A 247 -54.69 9.67 -25.76
CA ARG A 247 -54.67 11.12 -26.06
C ARG A 247 -53.77 11.49 -27.23
N ILE A 248 -52.74 10.71 -27.52
CA ILE A 248 -51.88 10.87 -28.71
C ILE A 248 -52.29 9.95 -29.88
N SER A 249 -53.46 9.32 -29.80
CA SER A 249 -54.06 8.50 -30.86
C SER A 249 -53.19 7.32 -31.34
N ILE A 250 -52.41 6.71 -30.45
CA ILE A 250 -51.67 5.48 -30.80
C ILE A 250 -52.65 4.31 -30.88
N PRO A 251 -52.69 3.53 -31.99
CA PRO A 251 -53.59 2.38 -32.11
C PRO A 251 -53.36 1.32 -31.02
N HIS A 252 -54.42 0.71 -30.49
CA HIS A 252 -54.36 -0.31 -29.44
C HIS A 252 -53.33 -1.43 -29.71
N LYS A 253 -53.23 -1.90 -30.95
CA LYS A 253 -52.25 -2.93 -31.35
C LYS A 253 -50.80 -2.45 -31.21
N ALA A 254 -50.54 -1.16 -31.44
CA ALA A 254 -49.23 -0.55 -31.23
C ALA A 254 -48.96 -0.32 -29.74
N GLN A 255 -49.98 0.00 -28.93
CA GLN A 255 -49.87 0.06 -27.47
C GLN A 255 -49.50 -1.31 -26.88
N GLU A 256 -50.15 -2.39 -27.32
CA GLU A 256 -49.82 -3.76 -26.91
C GLU A 256 -48.38 -4.16 -27.26
N VAL A 257 -47.91 -3.77 -28.45
CA VAL A 257 -46.51 -4.01 -28.88
C VAL A 257 -45.54 -3.21 -28.02
N LEU A 258 -45.80 -1.93 -27.78
CA LEU A 258 -45.02 -1.08 -26.88
C LEU A 258 -44.92 -1.70 -25.48
N GLN A 259 -46.05 -2.12 -24.89
CA GLN A 259 -46.06 -2.77 -23.58
C GLN A 259 -45.29 -4.09 -23.59
N ARG A 260 -45.47 -4.95 -24.60
CA ARG A 260 -44.72 -6.22 -24.71
C ARG A 260 -43.22 -6.01 -24.87
N THR A 261 -42.79 -4.92 -25.50
CA THR A 261 -41.37 -4.68 -25.79
C THR A 261 -40.66 -3.86 -24.72
N LEU A 262 -41.31 -2.84 -24.14
CA LEU A 262 -40.69 -1.97 -23.13
C LEU A 262 -40.78 -2.53 -21.72
N LYS A 263 -41.88 -3.23 -21.36
CA LYS A 263 -42.05 -3.72 -19.99
C LYS A 263 -40.89 -4.64 -19.55
N PRO A 264 -40.45 -5.64 -20.34
CA PRO A 264 -39.31 -6.47 -19.96
C PRO A 264 -38.01 -5.66 -19.80
N LYS A 265 -37.83 -4.59 -20.58
CA LYS A 265 -36.65 -3.71 -20.48
C LYS A 265 -36.69 -2.87 -19.20
N LEU A 266 -37.87 -2.40 -18.79
CA LEU A 266 -38.05 -1.69 -17.53
C LEU A 266 -37.86 -2.61 -16.32
N ASP A 267 -38.31 -3.86 -16.41
CA ASP A 267 -38.08 -4.85 -15.36
C ASP A 267 -36.57 -5.12 -15.17
N ILE A 268 -35.78 -5.17 -16.26
CA ILE A 268 -34.31 -5.27 -16.19
C ILE A 268 -33.71 -4.05 -15.49
N VAL A 269 -34.12 -2.85 -15.87
CA VAL A 269 -33.62 -1.60 -15.25
C VAL A 269 -33.91 -1.59 -13.74
N LEU A 270 -35.12 -1.96 -13.34
CA LEU A 270 -35.49 -2.03 -11.93
C LEU A 270 -34.66 -3.06 -11.16
N GLN A 271 -34.47 -4.26 -11.71
CA GLN A 271 -33.60 -5.29 -11.11
C GLN A 271 -32.16 -4.81 -10.98
N THR A 272 -31.63 -4.08 -11.97
CA THR A 272 -30.29 -3.48 -11.89
C THR A 272 -30.22 -2.45 -10.76
N VAL A 273 -31.23 -1.57 -10.63
CA VAL A 273 -31.29 -0.59 -9.52
C VAL A 273 -31.32 -1.29 -8.16
N GLU A 274 -32.17 -2.29 -7.98
CA GLU A 274 -32.28 -3.06 -6.73
C GLU A 274 -30.94 -3.71 -6.36
N LYS A 275 -30.24 -4.28 -7.35
CA LYS A 275 -28.93 -4.91 -7.14
C LYS A 275 -27.82 -3.90 -6.83
N CYS A 276 -27.82 -2.73 -7.46
CA CYS A 276 -26.90 -1.64 -7.10
C CYS A 276 -27.14 -1.16 -5.67
N GLN A 277 -28.41 -1.05 -5.26
CA GLN A 277 -28.78 -0.64 -3.89
C GLN A 277 -28.38 -1.69 -2.86
N GLU A 278 -28.62 -2.98 -3.13
CA GLU A 278 -28.16 -4.08 -2.26
C GLU A 278 -26.63 -4.05 -2.06
N LEU A 279 -25.86 -3.78 -3.11
CA LEU A 279 -24.41 -3.68 -3.00
C LEU A 279 -23.96 -2.46 -2.18
N LYS A 280 -24.63 -1.32 -2.38
CA LYS A 280 -24.39 -0.12 -1.58
C LYS A 280 -24.73 -0.35 -0.11
N ASP A 281 -25.84 -1.00 0.20
CA ASP A 281 -26.27 -1.23 1.59
C ASP A 281 -25.40 -2.31 2.29
N ASN A 282 -24.79 -3.22 1.52
CA ASN A 282 -23.85 -4.22 2.03
C ASN A 282 -22.38 -3.75 2.01
N SER A 283 -22.09 -2.52 1.55
CA SER A 283 -20.73 -1.98 1.59
C SER A 283 -20.21 -1.81 3.03
N ASP A 284 -21.10 -1.72 4.02
CA ASP A 284 -20.78 -1.73 5.45
C ASP A 284 -20.11 -3.04 5.92
N ILE A 285 -20.31 -4.18 5.24
CA ILE A 285 -19.59 -5.44 5.50
C ILE A 285 -18.13 -5.34 5.01
N PHE A 286 -17.88 -4.54 3.97
CA PHE A 286 -16.52 -4.17 3.54
C PHE A 286 -15.94 -3.06 4.42
N GLY A 287 -16.80 -2.28 5.08
CA GLY A 287 -16.48 -1.38 6.18
C GLY A 287 -15.88 -2.07 7.41
N ASP A 288 -16.00 -3.39 7.59
CA ASP A 288 -15.25 -4.10 8.64
C ASP A 288 -13.73 -4.17 8.35
N LEU A 289 -13.27 -3.83 7.14
CA LEU A 289 -11.85 -3.48 6.90
C LEU A 289 -11.45 -2.14 7.56
N ILE A 290 -12.38 -1.37 8.16
CA ILE A 290 -12.07 -0.28 9.11
C ILE A 290 -11.36 -0.82 10.37
N ILE A 291 -11.31 -2.15 10.58
CA ILE A 291 -10.34 -2.77 11.50
C ILE A 291 -8.89 -2.35 11.14
N TRP A 292 -8.59 -1.97 9.90
CA TRP A 292 -7.29 -1.39 9.53
C TRP A 292 -7.09 0.05 10.02
N ARG A 293 -8.16 0.84 10.23
CA ARG A 293 -8.07 2.10 10.98
C ARG A 293 -7.69 1.85 12.44
N PHE A 294 -8.05 0.67 12.97
CA PHE A 294 -7.59 0.20 14.28
C PHE A 294 -6.11 -0.23 14.29
N LEU A 295 -5.54 -0.58 13.13
CA LEU A 295 -4.11 -0.86 12.97
C LEU A 295 -3.32 0.44 12.74
N SER A 296 -3.84 1.42 11.99
CA SER A 296 -3.19 2.73 11.83
C SER A 296 -3.14 3.55 13.11
N ASP A 297 -4.13 3.40 14.01
CA ASP A 297 -4.17 4.13 15.29
C ASP A 297 -3.22 3.53 16.36
N LYS A 298 -2.47 2.46 16.04
CA LYS A 298 -1.47 1.83 16.93
C LYS A 298 -0.04 1.80 16.40
N PHE A 299 0.22 2.47 15.27
CA PHE A 299 1.57 2.77 14.77
C PHE A 299 1.82 4.28 14.76
#